data_AF-A0A834JFN8-F1
#
_entry.id   AF-A0A834JFN8-F1
#
_cell.length_a   1.000
_cell.length_b   1.000
_cell.length_c   1.000
_cell.angle_alpha   90.00
_cell.angle_beta   90.00
_cell.angle_gamma   90.00
#
_symmetry.space_group_name_H-M   'P 1'
#
loop_
_entity.id
_entity.type
_entity.pdbx_description
1 polymer ?
#
loop_
_entity_poly.entity_id
_entity_poly.type
_entity_poly.pdbx_seq_one_letter_code
_entity_poly.pdbx_strand_id
1 'polypeptide(L)'
;MVKKKRDIPQSMRCQAYGHTRNYCNRNPACVKCADKHLMYNCPLEGKLGNAKCFNCQGNHPASYKGCISYADALSSETKSLFPNQNNDTYNEISEIKQLLIQSAKSLELIRNMLIEQNKLFQQQIQQINAMIQLLTKVIANNNNKNG
;
A
#
# COMPACT_ATOMS: atom_id res chain seq x y z
N MET A 1 -23.26 16.43 9.79
CA MET A 1 -24.07 15.24 9.45
C MET A 1 -23.37 14.00 9.96
N VAL A 2 -23.87 13.36 11.03
CA VAL A 2 -23.30 12.12 11.56
C VAL A 2 -23.67 10.98 10.59
N LYS A 3 -22.68 10.37 9.94
CA LYS A 3 -22.90 9.19 9.10
C LYS A 3 -23.43 8.05 9.98
N LYS A 4 -24.70 7.70 9.81
CA LYS A 4 -25.30 6.52 10.46
C LYS A 4 -24.52 5.28 10.00
N LYS A 5 -23.97 4.51 10.94
CA LYS A 5 -23.26 3.25 10.61
C LYS A 5 -24.22 2.36 9.83
N ARG A 6 -23.82 1.94 8.62
CA ARG A 6 -24.58 0.98 7.82
C ARG A 6 -24.47 -0.38 8.51
N ASP A 7 -25.61 -0.97 8.87
CA ASP A 7 -25.69 -2.33 9.39
C ASP A 7 -25.87 -3.29 8.21
N ILE A 8 -25.25 -4.46 8.28
CA ILE A 8 -25.35 -5.45 7.21
C ILE A 8 -26.62 -6.26 7.40
N PRO A 9 -27.43 -6.45 6.35
CA PRO A 9 -28.63 -7.26 6.43
C PRO A 9 -28.28 -8.68 6.86
N GLN A 10 -28.86 -9.12 7.98
CA GLN A 10 -28.80 -10.50 8.43
C GLN A 10 -30.13 -11.19 8.10
N SER A 11 -30.07 -12.36 7.47
CA SER A 11 -31.27 -13.11 7.14
C SER A 11 -31.90 -13.72 8.39
N MET A 12 -33.14 -13.36 8.70
CA MET A 12 -33.88 -13.96 9.82
C MET A 12 -34.22 -15.44 9.60
N ARG A 13 -34.05 -15.97 8.37
CA ARG A 13 -34.27 -17.38 8.05
C ARG A 13 -33.02 -18.21 8.32
N CYS A 14 -31.88 -17.85 7.76
CA CYS A 14 -30.65 -18.65 7.80
C CYS A 14 -29.50 -18.03 8.63
N GLN A 15 -29.70 -16.86 9.23
CA GLN A 15 -28.74 -16.10 10.05
C GLN A 15 -27.47 -15.60 9.35
N ALA A 16 -27.25 -15.95 8.08
CA ALA A 16 -26.13 -15.44 7.29
C ALA A 16 -26.32 -13.95 6.95
N TYR A 17 -25.18 -13.26 6.80
CA TYR A 17 -25.11 -11.85 6.42
C TYR A 17 -25.26 -11.64 4.90
N GLY A 18 -25.56 -10.41 4.49
CA GLY A 18 -25.60 -9.96 3.10
C GLY A 18 -26.96 -10.09 2.40
N HIS A 19 -28.01 -10.56 3.08
CA HIS A 19 -29.35 -10.65 2.49
C HIS A 19 -30.45 -10.68 3.56
N THR A 20 -31.69 -10.39 3.15
CA THR A 20 -32.87 -10.45 4.02
C THR A 20 -33.65 -11.75 3.84
N ARG A 21 -34.65 -11.98 4.69
CA ARG A 21 -35.49 -13.20 4.68
C ARG A 21 -36.15 -13.46 3.31
N ASN A 22 -36.59 -12.41 2.62
CA ASN A 22 -37.33 -12.52 1.35
C ASN A 22 -36.43 -13.02 0.21
N TYR A 23 -35.11 -12.84 0.33
CA TYR A 23 -34.12 -13.25 -0.66
C TYR A 23 -33.28 -14.43 -0.16
N CYS A 24 -33.85 -15.27 0.70
CA CYS A 24 -33.15 -16.39 1.32
C CYS A 24 -33.64 -17.74 0.81
N ASN A 25 -32.80 -18.41 0.01
CA ASN A 25 -33.05 -19.76 -0.51
C ASN A 25 -32.38 -20.87 0.31
N ARG A 26 -31.92 -20.54 1.53
CA ARG A 26 -31.18 -21.48 2.40
C ARG A 26 -32.11 -22.14 3.42
N ASN A 27 -31.65 -23.26 3.97
CA ASN A 27 -32.30 -23.92 5.10
C ASN A 27 -32.36 -22.98 6.32
N PRO A 28 -33.41 -23.08 7.15
CA PRO A 28 -33.51 -22.26 8.35
C PRO A 28 -32.41 -22.60 9.33
N ALA A 29 -31.95 -21.57 10.06
CA ALA A 29 -31.02 -21.71 11.17
C ALA A 29 -31.50 -20.87 12.35
N CYS A 30 -31.41 -21.45 13.54
CA CYS A 30 -31.85 -20.80 14.76
C CYS A 30 -30.83 -19.75 15.20
N VAL A 31 -31.30 -18.52 15.44
CA VAL A 31 -30.47 -17.42 15.97
C VAL A 31 -29.84 -17.74 17.34
N LYS A 32 -30.48 -18.61 18.13
CA LYS A 32 -30.04 -18.99 19.48
C LYS A 32 -29.04 -20.14 19.48
N CYS A 33 -29.31 -21.24 18.78
CA CYS A 33 -28.53 -22.48 18.89
C CYS A 33 -27.88 -22.98 17.59
N ALA A 34 -28.05 -22.27 16.48
CA ALA A 34 -27.56 -22.63 15.14
C ALA A 34 -28.18 -23.89 14.49
N ASP A 35 -29.13 -24.56 15.15
CA ASP A 35 -29.80 -25.75 14.60
C ASP A 35 -30.80 -25.43 13.47
N LYS A 36 -31.20 -26.48 12.74
CA LYS A 36 -32.03 -26.43 11.51
C LYS A 36 -33.53 -26.16 11.77
N HIS A 37 -33.84 -25.12 12.53
CA HIS A 37 -35.20 -24.65 12.78
C HIS A 37 -35.25 -23.13 12.91
N LEU A 38 -36.46 -22.56 12.83
CA LEU A 38 -36.66 -21.13 13.07
C LEU A 38 -36.77 -20.84 14.57
N MET A 39 -36.40 -19.63 14.99
CA MET A 39 -36.33 -19.22 16.41
C MET A 39 -37.57 -19.59 17.25
N TYR A 40 -38.76 -19.53 16.67
CA TYR A 40 -40.02 -19.81 17.36
C TYR A 40 -40.23 -21.31 17.66
N ASN A 41 -39.51 -22.20 16.97
CA ASN A 41 -39.49 -23.65 17.21
C ASN A 41 -38.27 -24.07 18.06
N CYS A 42 -37.56 -23.12 18.64
CA CYS A 42 -36.34 -23.43 19.38
C CYS A 42 -36.67 -24.01 20.76
N PRO A 43 -36.19 -25.22 21.09
CA PRO A 43 -36.40 -25.83 22.41
C PRO A 43 -35.59 -25.13 23.52
N LEU A 44 -34.69 -24.20 23.15
CA LEU A 44 -33.92 -23.42 24.11
C LEU A 44 -34.81 -22.29 24.69
N GLU A 45 -35.46 -22.63 25.79
CA GLU A 45 -36.16 -21.69 26.66
C GLU A 45 -35.17 -21.05 27.66
N GLY A 46 -35.09 -19.73 27.70
CA GLY A 46 -34.26 -19.00 28.69
C GLY A 46 -32.83 -18.63 28.25
N LYS A 47 -31.93 -18.58 29.25
CA LYS A 47 -30.64 -17.84 29.25
C LYS A 47 -29.75 -18.18 28.04
N LEU A 48 -29.14 -17.14 27.47
CA LEU A 48 -28.16 -17.18 26.36
C LEU A 48 -26.86 -17.95 26.67
N GLY A 49 -26.73 -18.60 27.84
CA GLY A 49 -25.49 -19.27 28.27
C GLY A 49 -25.12 -20.49 27.42
N ASN A 50 -26.10 -21.09 26.73
CA ASN A 50 -25.91 -22.17 25.76
C ASN A 50 -26.12 -21.69 24.31
N ALA A 51 -26.08 -20.39 24.06
CA ALA A 51 -26.28 -19.87 22.72
C ALA A 51 -25.09 -20.25 21.83
N LYS A 52 -25.37 -20.57 20.57
CA LYS A 52 -24.36 -20.87 19.57
C LYS A 52 -24.58 -20.01 18.35
N CYS A 53 -23.55 -19.28 17.95
CA CYS A 53 -23.62 -18.42 16.78
C CYS A 53 -23.57 -19.26 15.51
N PHE A 54 -24.56 -19.13 14.63
CA PHE A 54 -24.52 -19.80 13.34
C PHE A 54 -23.30 -19.41 12.48
N ASN A 55 -22.85 -18.16 12.59
CA ASN A 55 -21.79 -17.61 11.73
C ASN A 55 -20.37 -17.93 12.22
N CYS A 56 -20.10 -17.81 13.52
CA CYS A 56 -18.75 -18.05 14.09
C CYS A 56 -18.66 -19.27 15.01
N GLN A 57 -19.77 -19.94 15.31
CA GLN A 57 -19.88 -21.06 16.27
C GLN A 57 -19.53 -20.72 17.72
N GLY A 58 -19.33 -19.43 18.07
CA GLY A 58 -19.05 -18.96 19.42
C GLY A 58 -20.26 -19.00 20.37
N ASN A 59 -19.99 -18.85 21.68
CA ASN A 59 -21.00 -18.89 22.75
C ASN A 59 -21.78 -17.58 22.88
N HIS A 60 -22.53 -17.24 21.84
CA HIS A 60 -23.43 -16.08 21.80
C HIS A 60 -24.45 -16.29 20.67
N PRO A 61 -25.60 -15.58 20.68
CA PRO A 61 -26.56 -15.67 19.57
C PRO A 61 -25.97 -15.10 18.27
N ALA A 62 -26.53 -15.51 17.13
CA ALA A 62 -26.12 -15.03 15.81
C ALA A 62 -26.37 -13.53 15.60
N SER A 63 -27.26 -12.92 16.40
CA SER A 63 -27.56 -11.48 16.37
C SER A 63 -26.54 -10.61 17.12
N TYR A 64 -25.55 -11.20 17.80
CA TYR A 64 -24.56 -10.46 18.57
C TYR A 64 -23.62 -9.65 17.67
N LYS A 65 -23.67 -8.31 17.81
CA LYS A 65 -22.90 -7.37 16.98
C LYS A 65 -21.40 -7.29 17.33
N GLY A 66 -20.97 -7.94 18.41
CA GLY A 66 -19.55 -8.13 18.73
C GLY A 66 -18.94 -9.42 18.13
N CYS A 67 -19.68 -10.13 17.28
CA CYS A 67 -19.21 -11.33 16.60
C CYS A 67 -18.09 -11.01 15.60
N ILE A 68 -17.02 -11.81 15.59
CA ILE A 68 -15.92 -11.66 14.62
C ILE A 68 -16.43 -11.74 13.17
N SER A 69 -17.31 -12.69 12.87
CA SER A 69 -17.89 -12.83 11.52
C SER A 69 -18.78 -11.64 11.13
N TYR A 70 -19.32 -10.89 12.09
CA TYR A 70 -20.04 -9.65 11.80
C TYR A 70 -19.08 -8.52 11.41
N ALA A 71 -17.95 -8.41 12.11
CA ALA A 71 -16.88 -7.47 11.74
C ALA A 71 -16.30 -7.79 10.36
N ASP A 72 -16.08 -9.08 10.07
CA ASP A 72 -15.59 -9.52 8.77
C ASP A 72 -16.58 -9.19 7.64
N ALA A 73 -17.88 -9.44 7.86
CA ALA A 73 -18.92 -9.06 6.91
C ALA A 73 -18.94 -7.54 6.66
N LEU A 74 -18.78 -6.72 7.71
CA LEU A 74 -18.70 -5.26 7.58
C LEU A 74 -17.52 -4.84 6.69
N SER A 75 -16.39 -5.52 6.82
CA SER A 75 -15.20 -5.24 6.03
C SER A 75 -15.30 -5.74 4.58
N SER A 76 -16.13 -6.76 4.29
CA SER A 76 -16.28 -7.30 2.95
C SER A 76 -17.29 -6.50 2.11
N GLU A 77 -18.33 -5.94 2.73
CA GLU A 77 -19.29 -5.07 2.04
C GLU A 77 -18.67 -3.72 1.62
N THR A 78 -17.68 -3.21 2.36
CA THR A 78 -16.91 -2.04 1.92
C THR A 78 -15.97 -2.35 0.76
N LYS A 79 -15.46 -3.60 0.65
CA LYS A 79 -14.61 -4.06 -0.45
C LYS A 79 -15.39 -4.26 -1.76
N SER A 80 -16.67 -4.64 -1.71
CA SER A 80 -17.49 -4.82 -2.94
C SER A 80 -17.97 -3.48 -3.54
N LEU A 81 -18.07 -2.43 -2.73
CA LEU A 81 -18.41 -1.07 -3.18
C LEU A 81 -17.22 -0.34 -3.84
N PHE A 82 -16.00 -0.83 -3.64
CA PHE A 82 -14.79 -0.35 -4.31
C PHE A 82 -14.00 -1.55 -4.82
N PRO A 83 -14.29 -2.07 -6.03
CA PRO A 83 -13.44 -3.07 -6.65
C PRO A 83 -12.01 -2.54 -6.68
N ASN A 84 -11.06 -3.43 -6.42
CA ASN A 84 -9.65 -3.15 -6.23
C ASN A 84 -9.05 -2.43 -7.45
N GLN A 85 -9.14 -1.09 -7.50
CA GLN A 85 -8.41 -0.22 -8.45
C GLN A 85 -6.92 -0.11 -8.09
N ASN A 86 -6.42 -0.88 -7.12
CA ASN A 86 -5.11 -0.68 -6.53
C ASN A 86 -3.99 -1.47 -7.23
N ASN A 87 -4.28 -2.27 -8.26
CA ASN A 87 -3.21 -2.95 -9.02
C ASN A 87 -2.54 -2.01 -10.01
N ASP A 88 -3.32 -1.25 -10.80
CA ASP A 88 -2.76 -0.33 -11.80
C ASP A 88 -2.04 0.85 -11.14
N THR A 89 -2.66 1.45 -10.11
CA THR A 89 -2.04 2.54 -9.33
C THR A 89 -0.74 2.11 -8.64
N TYR A 90 -0.68 0.87 -8.13
CA TYR A 90 0.54 0.35 -7.49
C TYR A 90 1.65 0.10 -8.51
N ASN A 91 1.29 -0.43 -9.68
CA ASN A 91 2.24 -0.67 -10.77
C ASN A 91 2.80 0.66 -11.32
N GLU A 92 1.94 1.65 -11.55
CA GLU A 92 2.36 3.00 -11.97
C GLU A 92 3.30 3.66 -10.94
N ILE A 93 2.97 3.58 -9.64
CA ILE A 93 3.84 4.11 -8.58
C ILE A 93 5.19 3.35 -8.54
N SER A 94 5.19 2.05 -8.80
CA SER A 94 6.40 1.23 -8.86
C SER A 94 7.30 1.62 -10.04
N GLU A 95 6.70 1.82 -11.22
CA GLU A 95 7.40 2.27 -12.42
C GLU A 95 8.00 3.68 -12.24
N ILE A 96 7.23 4.62 -11.65
CA ILE A 96 7.71 5.97 -11.33
C ILE A 96 8.90 5.91 -10.36
N LYS A 97 8.84 5.06 -9.33
CA LYS A 97 9.98 4.87 -8.41
C LYS A 97 11.22 4.33 -9.12
N GLN A 98 11.06 3.37 -10.04
CA GLN A 98 12.18 2.86 -10.82
C GLN A 98 12.80 3.94 -11.72
N LEU A 99 11.97 4.73 -12.40
CA LEU A 99 12.40 5.86 -13.22
C LEU A 99 13.20 6.89 -12.42
N LEU A 100 12.74 7.24 -11.21
CA LEU A 100 13.45 8.18 -10.33
C LEU A 100 14.80 7.63 -9.86
N ILE A 101 14.88 6.33 -9.57
CA ILE A 101 16.14 5.68 -9.19
C ILE A 101 17.12 5.65 -10.38
N GLN A 102 16.62 5.39 -11.59
CA GLN A 102 17.44 5.41 -12.80
C GLN A 102 17.95 6.82 -13.13
N SER A 103 17.11 7.84 -12.98
CA SER A 103 17.52 9.23 -13.24
C SER A 103 18.58 9.72 -12.25
N ALA A 104 18.47 9.34 -10.98
CA ALA A 104 19.50 9.65 -9.98
C ALA A 104 20.85 9.01 -10.32
N LYS A 105 20.84 7.75 -10.78
CA LYS A 105 22.06 7.06 -11.24
C LYS A 105 22.67 7.73 -12.48
N SER A 106 21.85 8.13 -13.44
CA SER A 106 22.35 8.83 -14.63
C SER A 106 22.95 10.19 -14.28
N LEU A 107 22.35 10.91 -13.32
CA LEU A 107 22.87 12.19 -12.87
C LEU A 107 24.23 12.02 -12.18
N GLU A 108 24.40 10.97 -11.38
CA GLU A 108 25.67 10.66 -10.72
C GLU A 108 26.77 10.33 -11.75
N LEU A 109 26.44 9.58 -12.81
CA LEU A 109 27.37 9.31 -13.89
C LEU A 109 27.82 10.61 -14.59
N ILE A 110 26.86 11.47 -14.94
CA ILE A 110 27.15 12.77 -15.56
C ILE A 110 28.01 13.65 -14.64
N ARG A 111 27.70 13.66 -13.34
CA ARG A 111 28.47 14.39 -12.33
C ARG A 111 29.93 13.92 -12.31
N ASN A 112 30.16 12.62 -12.30
CA ASN A 112 31.51 12.06 -12.29
C ASN A 112 32.27 12.36 -13.58
N MET A 113 31.60 12.29 -14.73
CA MET A 113 32.18 12.71 -16.01
C MET A 113 32.58 14.19 -16.02
N LEU A 114 31.74 15.08 -15.48
CA LEU A 114 32.05 16.51 -15.36
C LEU A 114 33.25 16.76 -14.44
N ILE A 115 33.37 16.01 -13.34
CA ILE A 115 34.51 16.10 -12.43
C ILE A 115 35.81 15.72 -13.14
N GLU A 116 35.81 14.61 -13.88
CA GLU A 116 36.99 14.17 -14.64
C GLU A 116 37.35 15.15 -15.76
N GLN A 117 36.35 15.70 -16.47
CA GLN A 117 36.59 16.74 -17.47
C GLN A 117 37.22 17.99 -16.83
N ASN A 118 36.70 18.45 -15.69
CA ASN A 118 37.28 19.58 -14.97
C ASN A 118 38.73 19.30 -14.55
N LYS A 119 39.02 18.09 -14.08
CA LYS A 119 40.38 17.69 -13.71
C LYS A 119 41.33 17.72 -14.92
N LEU A 120 40.87 17.26 -16.08
CA LEU A 120 41.64 17.33 -17.32
C LEU A 120 41.93 18.77 -17.74
N PHE A 121 40.92 19.66 -17.68
CA PHE A 121 41.12 21.08 -17.97
C PHE A 121 42.14 21.73 -17.02
N GLN A 122 42.09 21.42 -15.72
CA GLN A 122 43.07 21.93 -14.77
C GLN A 122 44.50 21.44 -15.08
N GLN A 123 44.65 20.19 -15.49
CA GLN A 123 45.96 19.67 -15.93
C GLN A 123 46.48 20.40 -17.17
N GLN A 124 45.60 20.68 -18.15
CA GLN A 124 45.98 21.46 -19.33
C GLN A 124 46.44 22.88 -18.96
N ILE A 125 45.72 23.55 -18.05
CA ILE A 125 46.11 24.88 -17.55
C ILE A 125 47.49 24.83 -16.87
N GLN A 126 47.77 23.80 -16.06
CA GLN A 126 49.08 23.62 -15.42
C GLN A 126 50.20 23.43 -16.44
N GLN A 127 49.97 22.63 -17.49
CA GLN A 127 50.93 22.43 -18.58
C GLN A 127 51.21 23.74 -19.35
N ILE A 128 50.17 24.50 -19.67
CA ILE A 128 50.29 25.80 -20.34
C ILE A 128 51.10 26.76 -19.48
N ASN A 129 50.78 26.86 -18.18
CA ASN A 129 51.51 27.74 -17.25
C ASN A 129 52.99 27.34 -17.15
N ALA A 130 53.30 26.05 -17.09
CA ALA A 130 54.69 25.57 -17.09
C ALA A 130 55.43 25.95 -18.38
N MET A 131 54.77 25.81 -19.53
CA MET A 131 55.33 26.20 -20.83
C MET A 131 55.61 27.71 -20.90
N ILE A 132 54.68 28.55 -20.43
CA ILE A 132 54.86 30.00 -20.35
C ILE A 132 56.09 30.33 -19.48
N GLN A 133 56.23 29.71 -18.31
CA GLN A 133 57.37 29.94 -17.43
C GLN A 133 58.72 29.58 -18.08
N LEU A 134 58.77 28.49 -18.85
CA LEU A 134 59.97 28.11 -19.61
C LEU A 134 60.30 29.14 -20.69
N LEU A 135 59.30 29.57 -21.47
CA LEU A 135 59.49 30.59 -22.50
C LEU A 135 59.99 31.92 -21.92
N THR A 136 59.40 32.38 -20.81
CA THR A 136 59.83 33.60 -20.13
C THR A 136 61.29 33.52 -19.67
N LYS A 137 61.71 32.38 -19.11
CA LYS A 137 63.11 32.15 -18.72
C LYS A 137 64.07 32.19 -19.91
N VAL A 138 63.68 31.57 -21.04
CA VAL A 138 64.49 31.59 -22.26
C VAL A 138 64.64 33.01 -22.79
N ILE A 139 63.55 33.79 -22.85
CA ILE A 139 63.58 35.19 -23.30
C ILE A 139 64.48 36.03 -22.38
N ALA A 140 64.32 35.92 -21.05
CA ALA A 140 65.13 36.65 -20.09
C ALA A 140 66.64 36.35 -20.22
N ASN A 141 67.00 35.07 -20.43
CA ASN A 141 68.40 34.66 -20.61
C ASN A 141 69.00 35.19 -21.93
N ASN A 142 68.22 35.27 -23.00
CA ASN A 142 68.70 35.80 -24.28
C ASN A 142 68.94 37.32 -24.22
N ASN A 143 68.12 38.07 -23.49
CA ASN A 143 68.31 39.50 -23.31
C ASN A 143 69.58 39.83 -22.49
N ASN A 144 69.92 39.02 -21.49
CA ASN A 144 71.15 39.19 -20.69
C ASN A 144 72.45 38.80 -21.43
N LYS A 145 72.37 38.09 -22.57
CA LYS A 145 73.55 37.73 -23.37
C LYS A 145 73.88 38.75 -24.47
N ASN A 146 72.93 39.64 -24.78
CA ASN A 146 73.03 40.60 -25.89
C ASN A 146 73.18 42.06 -25.43
N GLY A 147 73.33 42.32 -24.12
CA GLY A 147 73.66 43.62 -23.53
C GLY A 147 74.98 43.53 -22.78
#